data_AF-A0A929U5Y5-F1
#
_entry.id   AF-A0A929U5Y5-F1
#
_cell.length_a   1.000
_cell.length_b   1.000
_cell.length_c   1.000
_cell.angle_alpha   90.00
_cell.angle_beta   90.00
_cell.angle_gamma   90.00
#
_symmetry.space_group_name_H-M   'P 1'
#
loop_
_entity.id
_entity.type
_entity.pdbx_description
1 polymer ?
#
loop_
_entity_poly.entity_id
_entity_poly.type
_entity_poly.pdbx_seq_one_letter_code
_entity_poly.pdbx_strand_id
1 'polypeptide(L)'
;MGFIADTEEEKPDVYDKRYTCPVCEQVFTSKTMFARKVRITKYDYDMRPFFATTNPQKYEIVVCPHCGYAVHEKYFEPLSVKNQKKV
;
A
#
# COMPACT_ATOMS: atom_id res chain seq x y z
N MET A 1 -1.51 -12.77 27.06
CA MET A 1 -0.76 -12.47 25.83
C MET A 1 -1.56 -13.00 24.66
N GLY A 2 -2.60 -12.27 24.26
CA GLY A 2 -3.54 -12.71 23.23
C GLY A 2 -2.99 -12.36 21.86
N PHE A 3 -2.58 -13.37 21.10
CA PHE A 3 -2.45 -13.25 19.66
C PHE A 3 -3.85 -13.06 19.11
N ILE A 4 -4.23 -11.82 18.83
CA ILE A 4 -5.44 -11.53 18.06
C ILE A 4 -5.09 -12.00 16.65
N ALA A 5 -5.44 -13.25 16.35
CA ALA A 5 -5.48 -13.74 14.99
C ALA A 5 -6.51 -12.87 14.24
N ASP A 6 -6.03 -12.11 13.26
CA ASP A 6 -6.87 -11.44 12.27
C ASP A 6 -7.59 -12.53 11.46
N THR A 7 -8.64 -13.13 12.03
CA THR A 7 -9.46 -14.15 11.37
C THR A 7 -10.30 -13.51 10.28
N GLU A 8 -9.93 -13.84 9.05
CA GLU A 8 -10.82 -14.34 8.00
C GLU A 8 -12.13 -13.57 7.81
N GLU A 9 -12.07 -12.50 7.01
CA GLU A 9 -12.96 -12.18 5.87
C GLU A 9 -12.67 -10.74 5.36
N GLU A 10 -11.39 -10.36 5.25
CA GLU A 10 -11.04 -9.12 4.55
C GLU A 10 -11.28 -9.35 3.06
N LYS A 11 -12.44 -8.95 2.51
CA LYS A 11 -12.64 -8.91 1.05
C LYS A 11 -11.77 -7.77 0.51
N PRO A 12 -10.64 -8.05 -0.16
CA PRO A 12 -9.72 -7.01 -0.53
C PRO A 12 -10.28 -6.25 -1.74
N ASP A 13 -10.76 -5.04 -1.50
CA ASP A 13 -11.11 -4.09 -2.56
C ASP A 13 -9.81 -3.51 -3.15
N VAL A 14 -9.15 -4.33 -3.96
CA VAL A 14 -7.89 -4.01 -4.65
C VAL A 14 -8.09 -3.91 -6.15
N TYR A 15 -7.22 -3.14 -6.81
CA TYR A 15 -7.12 -3.02 -8.25
C TYR A 15 -5.69 -3.23 -8.71
N ASP A 16 -5.54 -3.63 -9.96
CA ASP A 16 -4.24 -3.81 -10.58
C ASP A 16 -3.71 -2.46 -11.10
N LYS A 17 -2.60 -1.99 -10.54
CA LYS A 17 -1.88 -0.80 -11.01
C LYS A 17 -0.58 -1.22 -11.70
N ARG A 18 -0.33 -0.63 -12.86
CA ARG A 18 0.92 -0.84 -13.63
C ARG A 18 2.00 0.10 -13.11
N TYR A 19 3.18 -0.44 -12.87
CA TYR A 19 4.36 0.27 -12.40
C TYR A 19 5.54 0.00 -13.32
N THR A 20 6.39 1.01 -13.51
CA THR A 20 7.68 0.87 -14.19
C THR A 20 8.76 0.93 -13.14
N CYS A 21 9.58 -0.12 -13.03
CA CYS A 21 10.67 -0.14 -12.06
C CYS A 21 11.77 0.87 -12.44
N PRO A 22 12.21 1.76 -11.54
CA PRO A 22 13.30 2.69 -11.82
C PRO A 22 14.69 2.02 -11.86
N VAL A 23 14.81 0.77 -11.42
CA VAL A 23 16.09 0.04 -11.33
C VAL A 23 16.30 -0.87 -12.53
N CYS A 24 15.30 -1.68 -12.89
CA CYS A 24 15.40 -2.64 -14.00
C CYS A 24 14.57 -2.26 -15.24
N GLU A 25 13.89 -1.10 -15.21
CA GLU A 25 13.06 -0.56 -16.31
C GLU A 25 11.91 -1.46 -16.79
N GLN A 26 11.67 -2.57 -16.08
CA GLN A 26 10.61 -3.49 -16.42
C GLN A 26 9.26 -3.00 -15.90
N VAL A 27 8.24 -3.23 -16.73
CA VAL A 27 6.85 -2.92 -16.40
C VAL A 27 6.24 -4.14 -15.74
N PHE A 28 5.67 -3.95 -14.56
CA PHE A 28 4.97 -5.00 -13.83
C PHE A 28 3.66 -4.45 -13.25
N THR A 29 2.79 -5.37 -12.85
CA THR A 29 1.50 -5.04 -12.26
C THR A 29 1.51 -5.42 -10.79
N SER A 30 1.07 -4.52 -9.91
CA SER A 30 0.90 -4.80 -8.49
C SER A 30 -0.51 -4.46 -8.04
N LYS A 31 -0.99 -5.19 -7.04
CA LYS A 31 -2.30 -4.97 -6.43
C LYS A 31 -2.23 -3.81 -5.45
N THR A 32 -3.09 -2.84 -5.68
CA THR A 32 -3.18 -1.61 -4.89
C THR A 32 -4.60 -1.44 -4.37
N MET A 33 -4.73 -0.89 -3.18
CA MET A 33 -6.02 -0.64 -2.51
C MET A 33 -6.70 0.65 -2.98
N PHE A 34 -8.04 0.66 -3.05
CA PHE A 34 -8.77 1.91 -3.29
C PHE A 34 -8.78 2.80 -2.03
N ALA A 35 -8.11 3.96 -2.06
CA ALA A 35 -8.09 4.90 -0.93
C ALA A 35 -9.50 5.29 -0.43
N ARG A 36 -10.47 5.46 -1.34
CA ARG A 36 -11.87 5.82 -1.02
C ARG A 36 -12.66 4.72 -0.29
N LYS A 37 -12.14 3.49 -0.24
CA LYS A 37 -12.82 2.34 0.37
C LYS A 37 -12.30 2.01 1.76
N VAL A 38 -11.24 2.70 2.22
CA VAL A 38 -10.75 2.56 3.59
C VAL A 38 -11.74 3.22 4.54
N ARG A 39 -12.30 2.42 5.45
CA ARG A 39 -13.15 2.89 6.54
C ARG A 39 -12.61 2.36 7.85
N ILE A 40 -12.38 3.28 8.79
CA ILE A 40 -11.97 2.96 10.15
C ILE A 40 -13.23 2.72 10.98
N THR A 41 -13.32 1.56 11.62
CA THR A 41 -14.48 1.17 12.44
C THR A 41 -14.27 1.52 13.90
N LYS A 42 -13.06 1.30 14.41
CA LYS A 42 -12.74 1.43 15.84
C LYS A 42 -11.27 1.77 16.01
N TYR A 43 -10.93 2.39 17.13
CA TYR A 43 -9.56 2.49 17.62
C TYR A 43 -9.41 1.63 18.87
N ASP A 44 -8.31 0.88 18.95
CA ASP A 44 -7.93 0.17 20.17
C ASP A 44 -7.43 1.15 21.25
N TYR A 45 -7.17 0.60 22.44
CA TYR A 45 -6.57 1.35 23.56
C TYR A 45 -5.18 1.90 23.21
N ASP A 46 -4.44 1.22 22.32
CA ASP A 46 -3.14 1.66 21.80
C ASP A 46 -3.26 2.58 20.56
N MET A 47 -4.47 3.08 20.27
CA MET A 47 -4.80 3.89 19.10
C MET A 47 -4.60 3.17 17.75
N ARG A 48 -4.44 1.84 17.71
CA ARG A 48 -4.41 1.10 16.46
C ARG A 48 -5.79 1.16 15.77
N PRO A 49 -5.87 1.61 14.51
CA PRO A 49 -7.14 1.62 13.78
C PRO A 49 -7.53 0.21 13.31
N PHE A 50 -8.78 -0.17 13.56
CA PHE A 50 -9.43 -1.31 12.93
C PHE A 50 -10.12 -0.88 11.65
N PHE A 51 -9.82 -1.60 10.57
CA PHE A 51 -10.40 -1.35 9.26
C PHE A 51 -11.56 -2.31 8.99
N ALA A 52 -12.66 -1.79 8.43
CA ALA A 52 -13.84 -2.60 8.10
C ALA A 52 -13.62 -3.56 6.92
N THR A 53 -12.70 -3.22 6.02
CA THR A 53 -12.48 -3.94 4.76
C THR A 53 -11.13 -4.62 4.75
N THR A 54 -10.06 -3.86 4.52
CA THR A 54 -8.71 -4.40 4.52
C THR A 54 -7.75 -3.36 5.04
N ASN A 55 -6.76 -3.80 5.80
CA ASN A 55 -5.74 -2.88 6.31
C ASN A 55 -4.94 -2.26 5.14
N PRO A 56 -4.98 -0.93 4.97
CA PRO A 56 -4.25 -0.25 3.92
C PRO A 56 -2.74 -0.48 3.99
N GLN A 57 -2.19 -0.64 5.20
CA GLN A 57 -0.75 -0.85 5.43
C GLN A 57 -0.22 -2.13 4.77
N LYS A 58 -1.10 -3.11 4.46
CA LYS A 58 -0.70 -4.35 3.77
C LYS A 58 -0.34 -4.13 2.29
N TYR A 59 -0.82 -3.05 1.67
CA TYR A 59 -0.65 -2.76 0.24
C TYR A 59 0.13 -1.47 -0.03
N GLU A 60 0.75 -0.90 1.00
CA GLU A 60 1.52 0.33 0.88
C GLU A 60 2.83 0.17 0.12
N ILE A 61 3.43 -1.02 0.21
CA ILE A 61 4.73 -1.35 -0.37
C ILE A 61 4.52 -2.11 -1.67
N VAL A 62 5.14 -1.61 -2.74
CA VAL A 62 5.18 -2.28 -4.04
C VAL A 62 6.56 -2.87 -4.23
N VAL A 63 6.62 -4.16 -4.57
CA VAL A 63 7.88 -4.89 -4.79
C VAL A 63 7.98 -5.31 -6.24
N CYS A 64 9.10 -4.98 -6.88
CA CYS A 64 9.40 -5.47 -8.21
C CYS A 64 9.80 -6.96 -8.16
N PRO A 65 9.13 -7.86 -8.90
CA PRO A 65 9.43 -9.30 -8.88
C PRO A 65 10.76 -9.66 -9.56
N HIS A 66 11.36 -8.75 -10.32
CA HIS A 66 12.57 -9.03 -11.09
C HIS A 66 13.85 -8.64 -10.37
N CYS A 67 13.88 -7.48 -9.70
CA CYS A 67 15.07 -6.97 -9.02
C CYS A 67 14.92 -6.87 -7.50
N GLY A 68 13.72 -7.11 -6.95
CA GLY A 68 13.46 -6.99 -5.50
C GLY A 68 13.38 -5.55 -5.00
N TYR A 69 13.36 -4.55 -5.88
CA TYR A 69 13.19 -3.15 -5.48
C TYR A 69 11.82 -2.96 -4.83
N ALA A 70 11.83 -2.56 -3.56
CA ALA A 70 10.64 -2.32 -2.76
C ALA A 70 10.55 -0.85 -2.38
N VAL A 71 9.45 -0.20 -2.72
CA VAL A 71 9.21 1.20 -2.33
C VAL A 71 7.72 1.43 -2.09
N HIS A 72 7.40 2.44 -1.29
CA HIS A 72 6.03 2.91 -1.10
C HIS A 72 5.44 3.33 -2.46
N GLU A 73 4.17 3.02 -2.70
CA GLU A 73 3.47 3.38 -3.95
C GLU A 73 3.66 4.86 -4.34
N LYS A 74 3.65 5.76 -3.35
CA LYS A 74 3.77 7.22 -3.54
C LYS A 74 5.08 7.66 -4.19
N TYR A 75 6.13 6.85 -4.07
CA TYR A 75 7.46 7.15 -4.62
C TYR A 75 7.79 6.31 -5.87
N PHE A 76 6.84 5.49 -6.33
CA PHE A 76 7.02 4.72 -7.57
C PHE A 76 6.84 5.59 -8.82
N GLU A 77 6.06 6.67 -8.71
CA GLU A 77 5.98 7.67 -9.76
C GLU A 77 7.20 8.59 -9.67
N PRO A 78 7.89 8.86 -10.79
CA PRO A 78 8.99 9.82 -10.79
C PRO A 78 8.43 11.15 -10.30
N LEU A 79 9.04 11.72 -9.27
CA LEU A 79 8.67 13.01 -8.71
C LEU A 79 8.56 14.01 -9.86
N SER A 80 7.33 14.33 -10.28
CA SER A 80 7.11 15.43 -11.21
C SER A 80 7.77 16.64 -10.57
N VAL A 81 8.66 17.29 -11.31
CA VAL A 81 9.64 18.32 -10.90
C VAL A 81 9.02 19.52 -10.16
N LYS A 82 7.69 19.55 -10.01
CA LYS A 82 6.90 20.61 -9.39
C LYS A 82 6.91 20.64 -7.85
N ASN A 83 7.42 19.61 -7.17
CA ASN A 83 7.35 19.50 -5.71
C ASN A 83 8.69 19.52 -4.95
N GLN A 84 9.79 19.99 -5.57
CA GLN A 84 10.95 20.40 -4.78
C GLN A 84 10.63 21.75 -4.12
N LYS A 85 10.01 21.70 -2.92
CA LYS A 85 10.14 22.82 -1.98
C LYS A 85 11.63 22.92 -1.66
N LYS A 86 12.32 23.85 -2.35
CA LYS A 86 13.63 24.35 -1.92
C LYS A 86 13.44 24.85 -0.48
N VAL A 87 14.11 24.17 0.45
CA VAL A 87 14.37 24.68 1.81
C VAL A 87 15.41 25.78 1.70
#